data_AF-A0A926AN21-F1
#
_entry.id   AF-A0A926AN21-F1
#
_cell.length_a   1.000
_cell.length_b   1.000
_cell.length_c   1.000
_cell.angle_alpha   90.00
_cell.angle_beta   90.00
_cell.angle_gamma   90.00
#
_symmetry.space_group_name_H-M   'P 1'
#
loop_
_entity.id
_entity.type
_entity.pdbx_description
1 polymer ?
#
loop_
_entity_poly.entity_id
_entity_poly.type
_entity_poly.pdbx_seq_one_letter_code
_entity_poly.pdbx_strand_id
1 'polypeptide(L)' 'ILLKDYGTIYYWKKSGNESFAETLQKKPQMLPYRPEPQGEAICWAADGSGYFTISEKARNIEPVVYFYRRK' A
#
# COMPACT_ATOMS: atom_id res chain seq x y z
N ILE A 1 6.10 6.95 2.21
CA ILE A 1 5.80 6.52 0.83
C ILE A 1 5.19 5.13 0.91
N LEU A 2 4.05 4.93 0.25
CA LEU A 2 3.37 3.64 0.16
C LEU A 2 3.39 3.22 -1.31
N LEU A 3 3.83 2.00 -1.59
CA LEU A 3 3.87 1.44 -2.93
C LEU A 3 3.29 0.03 -2.86
N LYS A 4 2.54 -0.36 -3.88
CA LYS A 4 1.95 -1.67 -3.99
C LYS A 4 2.36 -2.30 -5.33
N ASP A 5 2.75 -3.57 -5.27
CA ASP A 5 2.85 -4.48 -6.41
C ASP A 5 1.92 -5.68 -6.18
N TYR A 6 1.81 -6.55 -7.19
CA TYR A 6 0.92 -7.71 -7.21
C TYR A 6 1.00 -8.64 -5.98
N GLY A 7 2.14 -8.66 -5.28
CA GLY A 7 2.38 -9.56 -4.16
C GLY A 7 2.68 -8.86 -2.84
N THR A 8 3.02 -7.57 -2.86
CA THR A 8 3.62 -6.89 -1.72
C THR A 8 3.23 -5.43 -1.63
N ILE A 9 2.99 -4.97 -0.40
CA ILE A 9 2.94 -3.55 -0.08
C ILE A 9 4.24 -3.14 0.60
N TYR A 10 4.91 -2.15 0.03
CA TYR A 10 6.14 -1.57 0.54
C TYR A 10 5.87 -0.20 1.17
N TYR A 11 6.52 0.03 2.29
CA TYR A 11 6.47 1.29 3.01
C TYR A 11 7.85 1.82 3.31
N TRP A 12 8.02 3.11 3.02
CA TRP A 12 9.16 3.89 3.46
C TRP A 12 8.69 5.02 4.36
N LYS A 13 9.25 5.09 5.56
CA LYS A 13 9.11 6.26 6.43
C LYS A 13 10.07 7.34 5.94
N LYS A 14 9.53 8.40 5.33
CA LYS A 14 10.31 9.60 5.01
C LYS A 14 10.62 10.35 6.31
N SER A 15 11.86 10.73 6.51
CA SER A 15 12.42 11.41 7.69
C SER A 15 13.14 12.69 7.27
N GLY A 16 12.75 13.83 7.85
CA GLY A 16 13.40 15.11 7.57
C GLY A 16 13.31 15.55 6.10
N ASN A 17 14.39 16.16 5.61
CA ASN A 17 14.46 16.83 4.32
C ASN A 17 14.95 15.97 3.15
N GLU A 18 15.07 14.66 3.33
CA GLU A 18 15.44 13.76 2.22
C GLU A 18 14.46 13.89 1.04
N SER A 19 14.97 13.76 -0.19
CA SER A 19 14.16 13.68 -1.39
C SER A 19 13.44 12.34 -1.49
N PHE A 20 12.46 12.26 -2.41
CA PHE A 20 11.80 10.98 -2.72
C PHE A 20 12.79 9.94 -3.26
N ALA A 21 13.72 10.35 -4.12
CA ALA A 21 14.73 9.47 -4.70
C ALA A 21 15.63 8.86 -3.63
N GLU A 22 16.12 9.67 -2.68
CA GLU A 22 16.92 9.18 -1.54
C GLU A 22 16.11 8.25 -0.63
N THR A 23 14.84 8.59 -0.37
CA THR A 23 13.96 7.76 0.47
C THR A 23 13.78 6.36 -0.14
N LEU A 24 13.56 6.28 -1.46
CA LEU A 24 13.29 5.03 -2.17
C LEU A 24 14.52 4.13 -2.31
N GLN A 25 15.74 4.66 -2.12
CA GLN A 25 16.97 3.85 -2.06
C GLN A 25 17.12 3.09 -0.74
N LYS A 26 16.41 3.50 0.32
CA LYS A 26 16.42 2.79 1.61
C LYS A 26 15.67 1.47 1.50
N LYS A 27 15.99 0.51 2.38
CA LYS A 27 15.24 -0.75 2.48
C LYS A 27 13.79 -0.49 2.93
N PRO A 28 12.77 -0.89 2.15
CA PRO A 28 11.38 -0.76 2.57
C PRO A 28 11.05 -1.69 3.74
N GLN A 29 10.02 -1.30 4.49
CA GLN A 29 9.26 -2.22 5.32
C GLN A 29 8.18 -2.88 4.45
N MET A 30 8.11 -4.21 4.46
CA MET A 30 6.97 -4.93 3.90
C MET A 30 5.80 -4.87 4.88
N LEU A 31 4.63 -4.48 4.38
CA LEU A 31 3.41 -4.39 5.17
C LEU A 31 2.49 -5.59 4.91
N PRO A 32 1.56 -5.89 5.85
CA PRO A 32 0.55 -6.91 5.63
C PRO A 32 -0.25 -6.66 4.35
N TYR A 33 -0.42 -7.72 3.55
CA TYR A 33 -1.18 -7.64 2.32
C TYR A 33 -1.88 -8.98 2.05
N ARG A 34 -3.16 -8.91 1.68
CA ARG A 34 -3.91 -10.04 1.15
C ARG A 34 -3.88 -9.94 -0.37
N PRO A 35 -3.36 -10.93 -1.12
CA PRO A 35 -3.36 -10.90 -2.58
C PRO A 35 -4.73 -10.64 -3.17
N GLU A 36 -4.80 -9.75 -4.16
CA GLU A 36 -6.03 -9.29 -4.82
C GLU A 36 -5.99 -9.59 -6.33
N PRO A 37 -7.14 -9.84 -6.98
CA PRO A 37 -7.17 -10.02 -8.43
C PRO A 37 -6.97 -8.70 -9.17
N GLN A 38 -6.03 -8.66 -10.13
CA GLN A 38 -5.83 -7.62 -11.16
C GLN A 38 -5.91 -6.17 -10.67
N GLY A 39 -4.79 -5.42 -10.76
CA GLY A 39 -4.79 -3.98 -10.54
C GLY A 39 -5.19 -3.52 -9.13
N GLU A 40 -4.42 -2.59 -8.58
CA GLU A 40 -4.22 -2.58 -7.15
C GLU A 40 -4.14 -1.15 -6.63
N ALA A 41 -5.30 -0.54 -6.39
CA ALA A 41 -5.34 0.77 -5.78
C ALA A 41 -5.01 0.68 -4.28
N ILE A 42 -4.27 1.66 -3.80
CA ILE A 42 -3.84 1.77 -2.40
C ILE A 42 -3.83 3.23 -1.99
N CYS A 43 -4.30 3.51 -0.77
CA CYS A 43 -4.25 4.84 -0.20
C CYS A 43 -4.10 4.81 1.32
N TRP A 44 -3.61 5.91 1.90
CA TRP A 44 -3.65 6.10 3.34
C TRP A 44 -5.08 6.37 3.80
N ALA A 45 -5.41 5.91 5.01
CA ALA A 45 -6.58 6.44 5.70
C ALA A 45 -6.37 7.93 6.02
N ALA A 46 -7.40 8.74 5.85
CA ALA A 46 -7.32 10.19 6.02
C ALA A 46 -6.91 10.62 7.44
N ASP A 47 -7.28 9.80 8.44
CA ASP A 47 -6.93 9.99 9.85
C ASP A 47 -5.54 9.41 10.21
N GLY A 48 -4.83 8.81 9.25
CA GLY A 48 -3.54 8.16 9.48
C GLY A 48 -3.60 6.85 10.26
N SER A 49 -4.79 6.30 10.52
CA SER A 49 -5.00 5.08 11.31
C SER A 49 -4.52 3.80 10.60
N GLY A 50 -4.23 3.87 9.31
CA GLY A 50 -3.90 2.71 8.48
C GLY A 50 -3.86 3.04 6.99
N TYR A 51 -4.09 2.02 6.18
CA TYR A 51 -4.21 2.13 4.72
C TYR A 51 -5.32 1.24 4.20
N PHE A 52 -5.85 1.60 3.04
CA PHE A 52 -6.85 0.83 2.31
C PHE A 52 -6.26 0.23 1.04
N THR A 53 -6.76 -0.94 0.67
CA THR A 53 -6.57 -1.49 -0.67
C THR A 53 -7.92 -1.86 -1.29
N ILE A 54 -7.95 -1.84 -2.61
CA ILE A 54 -9.07 -2.38 -3.39
C ILE A 54 -8.52 -2.98 -4.68
N SER A 55 -9.08 -4.11 -5.08
CA SER A 55 -8.81 -4.77 -6.34
C SER A 55 -9.53 -4.11 -7.51
N GLU A 56 -9.12 -4.38 -8.76
CA GLU A 56 -10.03 -4.16 -9.88
C GLU A 56 -11.13 -5.22 -9.89
N LYS A 57 -12.12 -5.02 -10.76
CA LYS A 57 -13.13 -6.02 -11.07
C LYS A 57 -12.54 -7.05 -12.02
N ALA A 58 -12.36 -8.28 -11.53
CA ALA A 58 -11.87 -9.38 -12.34
C ALA A 58 -12.99 -10.41 -12.57
N ARG A 59 -13.46 -10.54 -13.82
CA ARG A 59 -14.55 -11.45 -14.21
C ARG A 59 -15.80 -11.22 -13.34
N ASN A 60 -16.21 -12.23 -12.56
CA ASN A 60 -17.36 -12.20 -11.65
C ASN A 60 -16.95 -12.01 -10.17
N ILE A 61 -15.73 -11.56 -9.91
CA ILE A 61 -15.27 -11.23 -8.56
C ILE A 61 -15.54 -9.75 -8.31
N GLU A 62 -16.42 -9.46 -7.36
CA GLU A 62 -16.66 -8.08 -6.93
C GLU A 62 -15.47 -7.56 -6.10
N PRO A 63 -15.01 -6.32 -6.37
CA PRO A 63 -13.94 -5.70 -5.59
C PRO A 63 -14.29 -5.57 -4.11
N VAL A 64 -13.33 -5.85 -3.25
CA VAL A 64 -13.47 -5.71 -1.79
C VAL A 64 -12.49 -4.65 -1.30
N VAL A 65 -12.99 -3.71 -0.51
CA VAL A 65 -12.14 -2.75 0.20
C VAL A 65 -11.61 -3.40 1.47
N TYR A 66 -10.28 -3.50 1.59
CA TYR A 66 -9.61 -3.94 2.81
C TYR A 66 -9.04 -2.75 3.56
N PHE A 67 -9.14 -2.79 4.90
CA PHE A 67 -8.49 -1.84 5.79
C PHE A 67 -7.44 -2.53 6.65
N TYR A 68 -6.25 -1.94 6.69
CA TYR A 68 -5.12 -2.42 7.48
C TYR A 68 -4.74 -1.37 8.51
N ARG A 69 -5.04 -1.66 9.78
CA ARG A 69 -4.73 -0.75 10.89
C ARG A 69 -3.22 -0.67 11.11
N ARG A 70 -2.71 0.55 11.22
CA ARG A 70 -1.33 0.84 11.62
C ARG A 70 -1.13 0.47 13.09
N LYS A 71 -0.07 -0.30 13.36
CA LYS A 71 0.40 -0.60 14.72
C LYS A 71 1.40 0.45 15.18
#